data_AF-A0A6H5GDW5-F1
#
_entry.id   AF-A0A6H5GDW5-F1
#
_cell.length_a   1.000
_cell.length_b   1.000
_cell.length_c   1.000
_cell.angle_alpha   90.00
_cell.angle_beta   90.00
_cell.angle_gamma   90.00
#
_symmetry.space_group_name_H-M   'P 1'
#
loop_
_entity.id
_entity.type
_entity.pdbx_description
1 polymer ?
#
loop_
_entity_poly.entity_id
_entity_poly.type
_entity_poly.pdbx_seq_one_letter_code
_entity_poly.pdbx_strand_id
1 'polypeptide(L)'
;MNASTTKPGSGQWNHMVISTNTFAKAIFTVTGKDMAVFIDQWVRTGGHVKFHLLFIFNRKSSDSPVLWIRLDPDMTLVRSCQIDQPDYMWQYQLRHERDVTAQFEAITALEKFPTASSRLALTDTIENDHTYVKVRSAAAQCLTKVANSMVSTWAGPPAMLALFRKLFGSFSCPHIIKQNNFQNLQHYFLQKSSEIFKCELGPILMFFSAEITGESLSSDTKLVLEEITRNLNLEKLLPCYKLVVTVSCLKVIRKLQRFGHLPSTPNLFKSYAAYGQFYGMSTHPIK
;
A
#
# COMPACT_ATOMS: atom_id res chain seq x y z
N MET A 1 -43.33 -12.85 19.87
CA MET A 1 -43.46 -13.82 20.98
C MET A 1 -42.07 -14.12 21.48
N ASN A 2 -41.79 -13.87 22.76
CA ASN A 2 -40.47 -14.11 23.36
C ASN A 2 -40.24 -15.61 23.50
N ALA A 3 -39.20 -16.13 22.84
CA ALA A 3 -38.81 -17.54 22.90
C ALA A 3 -38.30 -17.99 24.29
N SER A 4 -38.17 -17.07 25.25
CA SER A 4 -37.69 -17.34 26.61
C SER A 4 -38.74 -17.92 27.56
N THR A 5 -40.04 -17.86 27.22
CA THR A 5 -41.13 -18.29 28.12
C THR A 5 -41.72 -19.67 27.79
N THR A 6 -41.28 -20.30 26.71
CA THR A 6 -41.79 -21.62 26.28
C THR A 6 -40.94 -22.74 26.87
N LYS A 7 -41.56 -23.68 27.62
CA LYS A 7 -40.88 -24.91 28.09
C LYS A 7 -40.25 -25.63 26.87
N PRO A 8 -38.93 -25.90 26.86
CA PRO A 8 -38.28 -26.53 25.71
C PRO A 8 -38.81 -27.95 25.54
N GLY A 9 -39.65 -28.14 24.52
CA GLY A 9 -40.06 -29.48 24.07
C GLY A 9 -38.89 -30.20 23.40
N SER A 10 -38.83 -31.53 23.51
CA SER A 10 -37.82 -32.33 22.80
C SER A 10 -37.90 -32.05 21.30
N GLY A 11 -36.79 -31.61 20.70
CA GLY A 11 -36.70 -31.29 19.26
C GLY A 11 -36.94 -29.83 18.87
N GLN A 12 -37.33 -28.92 19.77
CA GLN A 12 -37.52 -27.49 19.43
C GLN A 12 -36.22 -26.79 19.00
N TRP A 13 -35.06 -27.29 19.43
CA TRP A 13 -33.74 -26.78 19.04
C TRP A 13 -33.46 -26.95 17.54
N ASN A 14 -34.09 -27.92 16.87
CA ASN A 14 -33.90 -28.14 15.42
C ASN A 14 -34.44 -26.96 14.60
N HIS A 15 -35.44 -26.23 15.11
CA HIS A 15 -35.95 -25.01 14.48
C HIS A 15 -35.03 -23.79 14.68
N MET A 16 -34.03 -23.89 15.56
CA MET A 16 -33.01 -22.86 15.76
C MET A 16 -31.75 -23.10 14.93
N VAL A 17 -31.62 -24.26 14.28
CA VAL A 17 -30.48 -24.57 13.40
C VAL A 17 -30.86 -24.23 11.96
N ILE A 18 -30.14 -23.26 11.38
CA ILE A 18 -30.27 -22.90 9.96
C ILE A 18 -29.14 -23.56 9.18
N SER A 19 -29.50 -24.39 8.21
CA SER A 19 -28.60 -24.98 7.22
C SER A 19 -28.53 -24.12 5.96
N THR A 20 -27.51 -24.29 5.12
CA THR A 20 -27.41 -23.59 3.83
C THR A 20 -28.63 -23.83 2.94
N ASN A 21 -29.25 -25.02 3.02
CA ASN A 21 -30.46 -25.35 2.26
C ASN A 21 -31.70 -24.62 2.79
N THR A 22 -31.90 -24.61 4.11
CA THR A 22 -33.04 -23.89 4.71
C THR A 22 -32.90 -22.38 4.53
N PHE A 23 -31.69 -21.86 4.57
CA PHE A 23 -31.39 -20.45 4.27
C PHE A 23 -31.67 -20.08 2.81
N ALA A 24 -31.21 -20.89 1.84
CA ALA A 24 -31.47 -20.62 0.41
C ALA A 24 -32.98 -20.61 0.09
N LYS A 25 -33.75 -21.52 0.70
CA LYS A 25 -35.22 -21.53 0.59
C LYS A 25 -35.85 -20.28 1.19
N ALA A 26 -35.37 -19.79 2.32
CA ALA A 26 -35.87 -18.56 2.92
C ALA A 26 -35.63 -17.33 2.00
N ILE A 27 -34.46 -17.25 1.36
CA ILE A 27 -34.16 -16.20 0.36
C ILE A 27 -35.16 -16.27 -0.80
N PHE A 28 -35.41 -17.47 -1.33
CA PHE A 28 -36.37 -17.67 -2.40
C PHE A 28 -37.78 -17.23 -1.98
N THR A 29 -38.23 -17.57 -0.78
CA THR A 29 -39.55 -17.16 -0.27
C THR A 29 -39.69 -15.63 -0.17
N VAL A 30 -38.63 -14.92 0.21
CA VAL A 30 -38.68 -13.45 0.39
C VAL A 30 -38.49 -12.71 -0.93
N THR A 31 -37.61 -13.20 -1.81
CA THR A 31 -37.14 -12.45 -3.00
C THR A 31 -37.60 -13.05 -4.34
N GLY A 32 -38.08 -14.29 -4.36
CA GLY A 32 -38.36 -15.06 -5.57
C GLY A 32 -37.13 -15.47 -6.37
N LYS A 33 -35.91 -15.18 -5.91
CA LYS A 33 -34.67 -15.47 -6.64
C LYS A 33 -34.11 -16.82 -6.24
N ASP A 34 -33.82 -17.65 -7.24
CA ASP A 34 -33.11 -18.91 -7.04
C ASP A 34 -31.60 -18.65 -6.87
N MET A 35 -31.06 -19.13 -5.75
CA MET A 35 -29.66 -18.99 -5.38
C MET A 35 -28.81 -20.20 -5.78
N ALA A 36 -29.40 -21.24 -6.39
CA ALA A 36 -28.70 -22.47 -6.73
C ALA A 36 -27.45 -22.22 -7.59
N VAL A 37 -27.60 -21.43 -8.66
CA VAL A 37 -26.50 -21.07 -9.57
C VAL A 37 -25.41 -20.28 -8.85
N PHE A 38 -25.80 -19.29 -8.03
CA PHE A 38 -24.84 -18.50 -7.27
C PHE A 38 -24.04 -19.35 -6.28
N ILE A 39 -24.71 -20.23 -5.53
CA ILE A 39 -24.04 -21.12 -4.57
C ILE A 39 -23.10 -22.06 -5.30
N ASP A 40 -23.50 -22.58 -6.44
CA ASP A 40 -22.65 -23.48 -7.21
C ASP A 40 -21.39 -22.78 -7.74
N GLN A 41 -21.56 -21.57 -8.28
CA GLN A 41 -20.47 -20.79 -8.87
C GLN A 41 -19.52 -20.17 -7.82
N TRP A 42 -20.05 -19.64 -6.72
CA TRP A 42 -19.28 -18.79 -5.80
C TRP A 42 -19.04 -19.39 -4.41
N VAL A 43 -19.79 -20.42 -4.03
CA VAL A 43 -19.68 -21.04 -2.70
C VAL A 43 -19.07 -22.44 -2.78
N ARG A 44 -19.51 -23.26 -3.73
CA ARG A 44 -19.01 -24.64 -3.89
C ARG A 44 -17.78 -24.74 -4.77
N THR A 45 -17.68 -23.86 -5.77
CA THR A 45 -16.57 -23.83 -6.71
C THR A 45 -15.59 -22.73 -6.31
N GLY A 46 -14.32 -23.10 -6.15
CA GLY A 46 -13.23 -22.14 -5.95
C GLY A 46 -12.70 -21.64 -7.30
N GLY A 47 -12.23 -20.40 -7.34
CA GLY A 47 -11.62 -19.82 -8.54
C GLY A 47 -11.83 -18.32 -8.63
N HIS A 48 -11.32 -17.73 -9.71
CA HIS A 48 -11.60 -16.34 -10.08
C HIS A 48 -11.62 -16.20 -11.59
N VAL A 49 -12.42 -15.28 -12.09
CA VAL A 49 -12.47 -14.98 -13.53
C VAL A 49 -11.26 -14.13 -13.90
N LYS A 50 -10.62 -14.45 -15.02
CA LYS A 50 -9.53 -13.63 -15.58
C LYS A 50 -10.00 -12.94 -16.84
N PHE A 51 -9.96 -11.62 -16.84
CA PHE A 51 -10.31 -10.80 -17.98
C PHE A 51 -9.04 -10.20 -18.61
N HIS A 52 -8.91 -10.35 -19.92
CA HIS A 52 -7.90 -9.69 -20.72
C HIS A 52 -8.61 -8.77 -21.72
N LEU A 53 -8.47 -7.46 -21.53
CA LEU A 53 -9.11 -6.45 -22.36
C LEU A 53 -8.06 -5.77 -23.22
N LEU A 54 -8.29 -5.80 -24.53
CA LEU A 54 -7.51 -5.05 -25.50
C LEU A 54 -8.35 -3.87 -25.99
N PHE A 55 -7.78 -2.67 -25.96
CA PHE A 55 -8.42 -1.50 -26.52
C PHE A 55 -8.06 -1.34 -28.00
N ILE A 56 -9.07 -1.32 -28.86
CA ILE A 56 -8.93 -1.00 -30.30
C ILE A 56 -9.92 0.13 -30.62
N PHE A 57 -9.40 1.27 -31.04
CA PHE A 57 -10.23 2.42 -31.39
C PHE A 57 -10.33 2.59 -32.92
N ASN A 58 -11.50 2.32 -33.49
CA ASN A 58 -11.77 2.55 -34.91
C ASN A 58 -12.36 3.95 -35.09
N ARG A 59 -11.53 4.89 -35.53
CA ARG A 59 -11.91 6.31 -35.66
C ARG A 59 -12.58 6.56 -37.01
N LYS A 60 -13.86 6.94 -37.00
CA LYS A 60 -14.56 7.50 -38.19
C LYS A 60 -14.68 9.04 -38.17
N SER A 61 -14.62 9.68 -37.01
CA SER A 61 -14.63 11.14 -36.84
C SER A 61 -13.88 11.56 -35.57
N SER A 62 -13.49 12.84 -35.46
CA SER A 62 -12.63 13.38 -34.41
C SER A 62 -13.32 13.83 -33.13
N ASP A 63 -14.65 13.87 -33.11
CA ASP A 63 -15.37 14.79 -32.20
C ASP A 63 -15.68 14.23 -30.81
N SER A 64 -15.41 12.94 -30.55
CA SER A 64 -15.61 12.35 -29.22
C SER A 64 -14.59 11.23 -28.95
N PRO A 65 -13.42 11.54 -28.36
CA PRO A 65 -12.46 10.52 -27.98
C PRO A 65 -12.98 9.67 -26.81
N VAL A 66 -12.68 8.37 -26.82
CA VAL A 66 -12.89 7.51 -25.64
C VAL A 66 -11.86 7.86 -24.59
N LEU A 67 -12.32 8.15 -23.36
CA LEU A 67 -11.46 8.64 -22.28
C LEU A 67 -10.79 7.52 -21.48
N TRP A 68 -11.55 6.55 -20.97
CA TRP A 68 -11.04 5.35 -20.28
C TRP A 68 -12.09 4.23 -20.27
N ILE A 69 -11.66 3.00 -19.99
CA ILE A 69 -12.52 1.83 -19.85
C ILE A 69 -12.45 1.31 -18.41
N ARG A 70 -13.61 0.89 -17.87
CA ARG A 70 -13.71 0.18 -16.60
C ARG A 70 -14.49 -1.11 -16.77
N LEU A 71 -14.02 -2.14 -16.09
CA LEU A 71 -14.72 -3.42 -15.95
C LEU A 71 -15.18 -3.58 -14.50
N ASP A 72 -16.45 -3.95 -14.30
CA ASP A 72 -17.04 -4.26 -12.99
C ASP A 72 -16.70 -3.21 -11.89
N PRO A 73 -17.24 -1.98 -12.02
CA PRO A 73 -17.00 -0.90 -11.05
C PRO A 73 -17.49 -1.24 -9.64
N ASP A 74 -18.56 -2.02 -9.53
CA ASP A 74 -19.20 -2.39 -8.26
C ASP A 74 -18.50 -3.57 -7.56
N MET A 75 -17.41 -4.10 -8.14
CA MET A 75 -16.61 -5.21 -7.60
C MET A 75 -17.45 -6.44 -7.24
N THR A 76 -18.39 -6.78 -8.13
CA THR A 76 -19.30 -7.91 -7.94
C THR A 76 -18.63 -9.26 -8.17
N LEU A 77 -17.55 -9.29 -8.96
CA LEU A 77 -16.85 -10.51 -9.34
C LEU A 77 -15.55 -10.67 -8.56
N VAL A 78 -15.26 -11.90 -8.12
CA VAL A 78 -13.89 -12.26 -7.74
C VAL A 78 -13.09 -12.43 -9.05
N ARG A 79 -12.28 -11.42 -9.38
CA ARG A 79 -11.64 -11.33 -10.70
C ARG A 79 -10.18 -10.90 -10.66
N SER A 80 -9.47 -11.23 -11.73
CA SER A 80 -8.24 -10.58 -12.15
C SER A 80 -8.50 -9.92 -13.49
N CYS A 81 -8.08 -8.67 -13.65
CA CYS A 81 -8.32 -7.88 -14.84
C CYS A 81 -7.01 -7.30 -15.34
N GLN A 82 -6.71 -7.54 -16.62
CA GLN A 82 -5.62 -6.93 -17.33
C GLN A 82 -6.21 -6.10 -18.47
N ILE A 83 -6.12 -4.78 -18.35
CA ILE A 83 -6.57 -3.84 -19.36
C ILE A 83 -5.35 -3.25 -20.05
N ASP A 84 -5.24 -3.46 -21.35
CA ASP A 84 -4.22 -2.84 -22.18
C ASP A 84 -4.85 -1.66 -22.94
N GLN A 85 -4.66 -0.46 -22.40
CA GLN A 85 -5.09 0.81 -22.99
C GLN A 85 -3.93 1.84 -22.95
N PRO A 86 -3.92 2.85 -23.85
CA PRO A 86 -2.92 3.92 -23.88
C PRO A 86 -2.73 4.67 -22.55
N ASP A 87 -1.53 5.26 -22.38
CA ASP A 87 -1.13 5.97 -21.16
C ASP A 87 -2.02 7.18 -20.85
N TYR A 88 -2.45 7.94 -21.87
CA TYR A 88 -3.36 9.08 -21.67
C TYR A 88 -4.66 8.66 -20.99
N MET A 89 -5.21 7.47 -21.31
CA MET A 89 -6.46 6.99 -20.70
C MET A 89 -6.28 6.76 -19.20
N TRP A 90 -5.15 6.17 -18.80
CA TRP A 90 -4.79 6.00 -17.39
C TRP A 90 -4.54 7.32 -16.67
N GLN A 91 -3.93 8.30 -17.34
CA GLN A 91 -3.72 9.65 -16.79
C GLN A 91 -5.05 10.36 -16.54
N TYR A 92 -5.99 10.30 -17.50
CA TYR A 92 -7.33 10.87 -17.35
C TYR A 92 -8.14 10.16 -16.26
N GLN A 93 -8.09 8.83 -16.23
CA GLN A 93 -8.74 8.04 -15.19
C GLN A 93 -8.22 8.44 -13.80
N LEU A 94 -6.91 8.53 -13.60
CA LEU A 94 -6.35 8.92 -12.29
C LEU A 94 -6.80 10.32 -11.83
N ARG A 95 -6.94 11.27 -12.76
CA ARG A 95 -7.29 12.67 -12.45
C ARG A 95 -8.78 12.89 -12.18
N HIS A 96 -9.65 12.18 -12.89
CA HIS A 96 -11.08 12.49 -12.92
C HIS A 96 -11.96 11.41 -12.28
N GLU A 97 -11.44 10.20 -12.09
CA GLU A 97 -12.19 9.11 -11.48
C GLU A 97 -12.35 9.34 -9.97
N ARG A 98 -13.56 9.08 -9.46
CA ARG A 98 -13.85 9.21 -8.01
C ARG A 98 -13.64 7.90 -7.26
N ASP A 99 -13.67 6.80 -8.01
CA ASP A 99 -13.49 5.47 -7.48
C ASP A 99 -12.03 5.18 -7.12
N VAL A 100 -11.81 4.86 -5.84
CA VAL A 100 -10.49 4.58 -5.29
C VAL A 100 -9.83 3.37 -5.93
N THR A 101 -10.60 2.31 -6.25
CA THR A 101 -10.06 1.08 -6.86
C THR A 101 -9.56 1.34 -8.27
N ALA A 102 -10.30 2.13 -9.05
CA ALA A 102 -9.92 2.53 -10.39
C ALA A 102 -8.71 3.48 -10.40
N GLN A 103 -8.57 4.34 -9.38
CA GLN A 103 -7.36 5.15 -9.19
C GLN A 103 -6.14 4.27 -8.91
N PHE A 104 -6.27 3.23 -8.07
CA PHE A 104 -5.19 2.27 -7.82
C PHE A 104 -4.79 1.51 -9.09
N GLU A 105 -5.77 1.03 -9.86
CA GLU A 105 -5.51 0.35 -11.14
C GLU A 105 -4.74 1.26 -12.11
N ALA A 106 -5.16 2.53 -12.22
CA ALA A 106 -4.46 3.52 -13.04
C ALA A 106 -3.03 3.76 -12.54
N ILE A 107 -2.82 3.92 -11.24
CA ILE A 107 -1.46 4.10 -10.66
C ILE A 107 -0.57 2.90 -11.00
N THR A 108 -1.07 1.67 -10.83
CA THR A 108 -0.29 0.46 -11.14
C THR A 108 0.01 0.34 -12.64
N ALA A 109 -0.92 0.74 -13.51
CA ALA A 109 -0.70 0.73 -14.95
C ALA A 109 0.32 1.79 -15.39
N LEU A 110 0.28 3.00 -14.80
CA LEU A 110 1.18 4.11 -15.11
C LEU A 110 2.66 3.82 -14.82
N GLU A 111 2.95 2.84 -13.93
CA GLU A 111 4.31 2.37 -13.67
C GLU A 111 5.04 1.91 -14.96
N LYS A 112 4.28 1.38 -15.93
CA LYS A 112 4.81 0.91 -17.22
C LYS A 112 5.12 2.04 -18.20
N PHE A 113 4.69 3.28 -17.92
CA PHE A 113 4.74 4.42 -18.85
C PHE A 113 5.52 5.59 -18.25
N PRO A 114 6.86 5.59 -18.32
CA PRO A 114 7.71 6.64 -17.75
C PRO A 114 7.72 7.90 -18.64
N THR A 115 6.60 8.62 -18.67
CA THR A 115 6.42 9.86 -19.45
C THR A 115 6.28 11.08 -18.55
N ALA A 116 6.57 12.27 -19.08
CA ALA A 116 6.39 13.52 -18.36
C ALA A 116 4.92 13.75 -17.92
N SER A 117 3.96 13.30 -18.74
CA SER A 117 2.54 13.38 -18.44
C SER A 117 2.13 12.45 -17.29
N SER A 118 2.64 11.21 -17.25
CA SER A 118 2.45 10.30 -16.11
C SER A 118 3.00 10.88 -14.82
N ARG A 119 4.20 11.46 -14.87
CA ARG A 119 4.82 12.16 -13.72
C ARG A 119 3.94 13.29 -13.21
N LEU A 120 3.42 14.14 -14.11
CA LEU A 120 2.55 15.26 -13.74
C LEU A 120 1.26 14.75 -13.10
N ALA A 121 0.58 13.79 -13.73
CA ALA A 121 -0.65 13.21 -13.19
C ALA A 121 -0.44 12.63 -11.77
N LEU A 122 0.64 11.88 -11.54
CA LEU A 122 0.97 11.34 -10.22
C LEU A 122 1.28 12.45 -9.21
N THR A 123 2.03 13.49 -9.61
CA THR A 123 2.35 14.63 -8.73
C THR A 123 1.08 15.38 -8.32
N ASP A 124 0.18 15.65 -9.27
CA ASP A 124 -1.11 16.30 -9.02
C ASP A 124 -1.94 15.48 -8.02
N THR A 125 -1.97 14.15 -8.16
CA THR A 125 -2.66 13.25 -7.22
C THR A 125 -2.05 13.30 -5.82
N ILE A 126 -0.72 13.38 -5.70
CA ILE A 126 -0.04 13.47 -4.39
C ILE A 126 -0.35 14.79 -3.70
N GLU A 127 -0.42 15.91 -4.43
CA GLU A 127 -0.71 17.23 -3.86
C GLU A 127 -2.19 17.44 -3.54
N ASN A 128 -3.09 16.67 -4.14
CA ASN A 128 -4.54 16.83 -3.93
C ASN A 128 -5.00 16.34 -2.54
N ASP A 129 -5.42 17.29 -1.70
CA ASP A 129 -5.93 17.01 -0.34
C ASP A 129 -7.32 16.36 -0.31
N HIS A 130 -8.05 16.37 -1.42
CA HIS A 130 -9.33 15.66 -1.53
C HIS A 130 -9.16 14.18 -1.91
N THR A 131 -7.95 13.76 -2.30
CA THR A 131 -7.68 12.37 -2.66
C THR A 131 -7.44 11.51 -1.43
N TYR A 132 -7.96 10.28 -1.45
CA TYR A 132 -7.77 9.32 -0.38
C TYR A 132 -6.28 9.06 -0.10
N VAL A 133 -5.89 9.07 1.17
CA VAL A 133 -4.46 9.07 1.56
C VAL A 133 -3.67 7.87 1.03
N LYS A 134 -4.26 6.68 0.94
CA LYS A 134 -3.56 5.51 0.41
C LYS A 134 -3.34 5.59 -1.10
N VAL A 135 -4.24 6.26 -1.83
CA VAL A 135 -4.05 6.55 -3.26
C VAL A 135 -2.89 7.52 -3.42
N ARG A 136 -2.83 8.58 -2.60
CA ARG A 136 -1.69 9.51 -2.58
C ARG A 136 -0.38 8.78 -2.29
N SER A 137 -0.35 7.91 -1.28
CA SER A 137 0.81 7.09 -0.94
C SER A 137 1.25 6.15 -2.08
N ALA A 138 0.31 5.50 -2.77
CA ALA A 138 0.62 4.62 -3.89
C ALA A 138 1.05 5.39 -5.13
N ALA A 139 0.41 6.53 -5.43
CA ALA A 139 0.81 7.43 -6.51
C ALA A 139 2.24 7.91 -6.29
N ALA A 140 2.58 8.23 -5.05
CA ALA A 140 3.93 8.51 -4.65
C ALA A 140 4.83 7.30 -5.01
N GLN A 141 4.57 6.10 -4.49
CA GLN A 141 5.47 4.96 -4.72
C GLN A 141 5.68 4.69 -6.23
N CYS A 142 4.62 4.84 -7.02
CA CYS A 142 4.70 4.76 -8.48
C CYS A 142 5.57 5.87 -9.07
N LEU A 143 5.45 7.12 -8.59
CA LEU A 143 6.29 8.24 -9.01
C LEU A 143 7.78 7.95 -8.78
N THR A 144 8.16 7.32 -7.66
CA THR A 144 9.56 6.90 -7.43
C THR A 144 10.04 5.94 -8.51
N LYS A 145 9.23 4.94 -8.87
CA LYS A 145 9.60 3.96 -9.90
C LYS A 145 9.70 4.60 -11.28
N VAL A 146 8.72 5.44 -11.63
CA VAL A 146 8.74 6.22 -12.88
C VAL A 146 9.97 7.13 -12.92
N ALA A 147 10.30 7.82 -11.83
CA ALA A 147 11.49 8.65 -11.73
C ALA A 147 12.78 7.86 -11.98
N ASN A 148 12.87 6.65 -11.40
CA ASN A 148 14.01 5.75 -11.58
C ASN A 148 14.14 5.24 -13.03
N SER A 149 13.04 5.15 -13.77
CA SER A 149 13.06 4.84 -15.20
C SER A 149 13.33 6.06 -16.10
N MET A 150 13.20 7.27 -15.56
CA MET A 150 13.37 8.54 -16.30
C MET A 150 14.75 9.21 -16.07
N VAL A 151 15.74 8.52 -15.50
CA VAL A 151 17.04 9.11 -15.10
C VAL A 151 17.76 9.85 -16.23
N SER A 152 17.60 9.39 -17.47
CA SER A 152 18.17 10.05 -18.66
C SER A 152 17.53 11.38 -19.04
N THR A 153 16.28 11.61 -18.62
CA THR A 153 15.47 12.77 -19.04
C THR A 153 15.09 13.68 -17.88
N TRP A 154 15.17 13.21 -16.63
CA TRP A 154 14.78 13.96 -15.46
C TRP A 154 15.60 13.61 -14.22
N ALA A 155 16.13 14.64 -13.56
CA ALA A 155 16.73 14.53 -12.23
C ALA A 155 15.62 14.34 -11.17
N GLY A 156 15.18 13.08 -11.01
CA GLY A 156 14.10 12.72 -10.09
C GLY A 156 14.34 13.07 -8.61
N PRO A 157 15.48 12.67 -8.00
CA PRO A 157 15.67 12.82 -6.55
C PRO A 157 15.55 14.26 -6.01
N PRO A 158 16.14 15.30 -6.64
CA PRO A 158 16.00 16.68 -6.18
C PRO A 158 14.55 17.19 -6.23
N ALA A 159 13.79 16.86 -7.27
CA ALA A 159 12.41 17.31 -7.43
C ALA A 159 11.46 16.62 -6.45
N MET A 160 11.67 15.34 -6.16
CA MET A 160 10.92 14.64 -5.11
C MET A 160 11.25 15.17 -3.70
N LEU A 161 12.50 15.54 -3.45
CA LEU A 161 12.89 16.23 -2.21
C LEU A 161 12.22 17.62 -2.10
N ALA A 162 12.11 18.36 -3.20
CA ALA A 162 11.41 19.64 -3.24
C ALA A 162 9.92 19.46 -2.95
N LEU A 163 9.26 18.48 -3.56
CA LEU A 163 7.86 18.12 -3.28
C LEU A 163 7.66 17.76 -1.80
N PHE A 164 8.55 16.92 -1.24
CA PHE A 164 8.51 16.55 0.17
C PHE A 164 8.67 17.76 1.10
N ARG A 165 9.62 18.66 0.81
CA ARG A 165 9.82 19.89 1.60
C ARG A 165 8.64 20.84 1.48
N LYS A 166 8.01 20.94 0.31
CA LYS A 166 6.78 21.72 0.09
C LYS A 166 5.63 21.20 0.95
N LEU A 167 5.46 19.87 1.02
CA LEU A 167 4.37 19.24 1.75
C LEU A 167 4.61 19.20 3.27
N PHE A 168 5.82 18.92 3.74
CA PHE A 168 6.12 18.60 5.15
C PHE A 168 7.10 19.56 5.83
N GLY A 169 7.67 20.53 5.12
CA GLY A 169 8.66 21.46 5.64
C GLY A 169 8.07 22.50 6.61
N SER A 170 8.87 22.89 7.60
CA SER A 170 8.56 23.96 8.55
C SER A 170 8.46 25.32 7.86
N PHE A 171 7.54 26.16 8.32
CA PHE A 171 7.33 27.50 7.74
C PHE A 171 8.58 28.37 7.86
N SER A 172 9.27 28.30 9.00
CA SER A 172 10.49 29.07 9.25
C SER A 172 11.74 28.45 8.60
N CYS A 173 11.76 27.12 8.45
CA CYS A 173 12.89 26.36 7.93
C CYS A 173 12.40 25.19 7.06
N PRO A 174 12.27 25.35 5.74
CA PRO A 174 11.74 24.31 4.84
C PRO A 174 12.56 23.01 4.80
N HIS A 175 13.80 23.05 5.27
CA HIS A 175 14.68 21.88 5.38
C HIS A 175 14.39 21.02 6.63
N ILE A 176 13.66 21.55 7.62
CA ILE A 176 13.27 20.85 8.84
C ILE A 176 11.82 20.39 8.69
N ILE A 177 11.54 19.13 8.99
CA ILE A 177 10.19 18.57 8.97
C ILE A 177 9.38 19.14 10.14
N LYS A 178 8.14 19.59 9.89
CA LYS A 178 7.24 20.06 10.94
C LYS A 178 7.01 18.99 12.00
N GLN A 179 6.92 19.39 13.26
CA GLN A 179 6.41 18.52 14.30
C GLN A 179 4.95 18.18 13.99
N ASN A 180 4.60 16.89 14.13
CA ASN A 180 3.24 16.43 13.94
C ASN A 180 2.34 16.98 15.04
N ASN A 181 1.29 17.70 14.66
CA ASN A 181 0.25 18.16 15.59
C ASN A 181 -1.01 17.27 15.55
N PHE A 182 -1.03 16.24 14.69
CA PHE A 182 -2.10 15.25 14.50
C PHE A 182 -3.50 15.80 14.20
N GLN A 183 -3.63 17.10 13.95
CA GLN A 183 -4.91 17.72 13.56
C GLN A 183 -5.36 17.25 12.17
N ASN A 184 -4.40 16.97 11.29
CA ASN A 184 -4.64 16.37 9.98
C ASN A 184 -3.99 14.98 9.89
N LEU A 185 -4.80 13.93 10.08
CA LEU A 185 -4.34 12.55 9.99
C LEU A 185 -3.94 12.15 8.56
N GLN A 186 -4.54 12.76 7.54
CA GLN A 186 -4.18 12.47 6.14
C GLN A 186 -2.73 12.88 5.87
N HIS A 187 -2.35 14.07 6.35
CA HIS A 187 -0.98 14.57 6.24
C HIS A 187 0.00 13.66 6.98
N TYR A 188 -0.34 13.22 8.20
CA TYR A 188 0.48 12.26 8.96
C TYR A 188 0.66 10.92 8.23
N PHE A 189 -0.42 10.32 7.71
CA PHE A 189 -0.33 9.04 6.99
C PHE A 189 0.47 9.18 5.68
N LEU A 190 0.32 10.30 4.97
CA LEU A 190 1.12 10.59 3.78
C LEU A 190 2.59 10.77 4.14
N GLN A 191 2.91 11.52 5.19
CA GLN A 191 4.29 11.71 5.69
C GLN A 191 4.93 10.36 6.00
N LYS A 192 4.24 9.52 6.78
CA LYS A 192 4.69 8.17 7.15
C LYS A 192 4.96 7.30 5.92
N SER A 193 4.12 7.38 4.90
CA SER A 193 4.35 6.66 3.63
C SER A 193 5.49 7.25 2.81
N SER A 194 5.69 8.57 2.88
CA SER A 194 6.72 9.31 2.13
C SER A 194 8.11 9.20 2.75
N GLU A 195 8.25 8.62 3.95
CA GLU A 195 9.56 8.23 4.48
C GLU A 195 10.15 7.03 3.71
N ILE A 196 9.29 6.18 3.14
CA ILE A 196 9.69 5.08 2.25
C ILE A 196 10.25 5.64 0.93
N PHE A 197 9.74 6.80 0.47
CA PHE A 197 10.22 7.56 -0.70
C PHE A 197 11.73 7.78 -0.70
N LYS A 198 12.24 8.25 0.45
CA LYS A 198 13.65 8.59 0.62
C LYS A 198 14.54 7.34 0.56
N CYS A 199 14.01 6.18 0.96
CA CYS A 199 14.77 4.95 1.07
C CYS A 199 14.80 4.15 -0.24
N GLU A 200 13.76 4.24 -1.07
CA GLU A 200 13.71 3.59 -2.40
C GLU A 200 14.46 4.36 -3.49
N LEU A 201 14.72 5.65 -3.29
CA LEU A 201 15.65 6.44 -4.12
C LEU A 201 17.13 6.13 -3.85
N GLY A 202 17.40 5.31 -2.82
CA GLY A 202 18.74 4.92 -2.39
C GLY A 202 19.67 4.39 -3.49
N PRO A 203 19.22 3.58 -4.48
CA PRO A 203 20.12 3.11 -5.52
C PRO A 203 20.69 4.25 -6.38
N ILE A 204 19.92 5.31 -6.63
CA ILE A 204 20.30 6.39 -7.58
C ILE A 204 21.05 7.53 -6.87
N LEU A 205 20.72 7.83 -5.62
CA LEU A 205 21.54 8.73 -4.81
C LEU A 205 22.94 8.17 -4.53
N MET A 206 23.09 6.84 -4.47
CA MET A 206 24.40 6.18 -4.39
C MET A 206 25.20 6.21 -5.70
N PHE A 207 24.57 6.47 -6.85
CA PHE A 207 25.31 6.68 -8.11
C PHE A 207 25.89 8.09 -8.24
N PHE A 208 25.40 9.07 -7.48
CA PHE A 208 25.97 10.43 -7.45
C PHE A 208 26.93 10.68 -6.28
N SER A 209 26.98 9.77 -5.31
CA SER A 209 27.90 9.83 -4.18
C SER A 209 28.73 8.55 -4.10
N ALA A 210 29.91 8.61 -4.73
CA ALA A 210 31.12 7.81 -4.53
C ALA A 210 30.98 6.28 -4.37
N GLU A 211 31.78 5.56 -5.16
CA GLU A 211 32.06 4.13 -4.99
C GLU A 211 32.23 3.73 -3.52
N ILE A 212 31.33 2.88 -3.02
CA ILE A 212 31.48 2.29 -1.68
C ILE A 212 32.49 1.15 -1.81
N THR A 213 33.77 1.45 -1.62
CA THR A 213 34.83 0.43 -1.47
C THR A 213 34.78 -0.18 -0.06
N GLY A 214 34.78 -1.51 -0.01
CA GLY A 214 34.31 -2.32 1.11
C GLY A 214 35.26 -2.55 2.30
N GLU A 215 35.92 -1.54 2.87
CA GLU A 215 36.76 -1.76 4.07
C GLU A 215 36.55 -0.82 5.27
N SER A 216 35.55 0.06 5.23
CA SER A 216 35.08 0.68 6.46
C SER A 216 33.59 0.95 6.40
N LEU A 217 32.91 0.74 7.53
CA LEU A 217 31.52 1.12 7.65
C LEU A 217 31.42 2.63 7.38
N SER A 218 30.72 3.02 6.30
CA SER A 218 30.52 4.43 5.93
C SER A 218 30.11 5.26 7.15
N SER A 219 30.58 6.51 7.23
CA SER A 219 30.21 7.47 8.29
C SER A 219 28.70 7.54 8.50
N ASP A 220 27.93 7.43 7.41
CA ASP A 220 26.47 7.50 7.44
C ASP A 220 25.86 6.28 8.11
N THR A 221 26.43 5.09 7.86
CA THR A 221 25.96 3.85 8.47
C THR A 221 26.28 3.82 9.97
N LYS A 222 27.38 4.44 10.42
CA LYS A 222 27.68 4.60 11.85
C LYS A 222 26.63 5.48 12.55
N LEU A 223 26.27 6.62 11.95
CA LEU A 223 25.22 7.51 12.48
C LEU A 223 23.87 6.79 12.60
N VAL A 224 23.52 5.98 11.59
CA VAL A 224 22.30 5.16 11.63
C VAL A 224 22.34 4.13 12.77
N LEU A 225 23.47 3.48 12.98
CA LEU A 225 23.64 2.51 14.07
C LEU A 225 23.59 3.15 15.46
N GLU A 226 24.16 4.34 15.62
CA GLU A 226 24.08 5.11 16.86
C GLU A 226 22.62 5.45 17.19
N GLU A 227 21.86 5.92 16.21
CA GLU A 227 20.44 6.25 16.37
C GLU A 227 19.58 5.01 16.68
N ILE A 228 19.86 3.87 16.02
CA ILE A 228 19.21 2.58 16.35
C ILE A 228 19.49 2.18 17.80
N THR A 229 20.75 2.26 18.22
CA THR A 229 21.17 1.88 19.57
C THR A 229 20.54 2.79 20.61
N ARG A 230 20.48 4.10 20.34
CA ARG A 230 19.81 5.10 21.17
C ARG A 230 18.32 4.76 21.35
N ASN A 231 17.62 4.48 20.25
CA ASN A 231 16.18 4.18 20.29
C ASN A 231 15.86 2.84 20.97
N LEU A 232 16.69 1.80 20.76
CA LEU A 232 16.55 0.52 21.46
C LEU A 232 16.77 0.66 22.97
N ASN A 233 17.75 1.47 23.38
CA ASN A 233 17.98 1.73 24.80
C ASN A 233 16.88 2.59 25.42
N LEU A 234 16.35 3.57 24.67
CA LEU A 234 15.24 4.40 25.12
C LEU A 234 13.97 3.58 25.35
N GLU A 235 13.65 2.64 24.45
CA GLU A 235 12.44 1.82 24.58
C GLU A 235 12.54 0.76 25.70
N LYS A 236 13.77 0.39 26.12
CA LYS A 236 13.96 -0.40 27.36
C LYS A 236 13.58 0.38 28.61
N LEU A 237 13.79 1.71 28.61
CA LEU A 237 13.48 2.59 29.74
C LEU A 237 12.02 3.07 29.71
N LEU A 238 11.50 3.35 28.51
CA LEU A 238 10.15 3.85 28.27
C LEU A 238 9.50 3.04 27.15
N PRO A 239 8.92 1.86 27.48
CA PRO A 239 8.30 1.00 26.47
C PRO A 239 7.15 1.70 25.75
N CYS A 240 7.30 1.90 24.45
CA CYS A 240 6.21 2.37 23.61
C CYS A 240 5.21 1.24 23.34
N TYR A 241 3.99 1.61 22.93
CA TYR A 241 2.93 0.66 22.62
C TYR A 241 3.44 -0.47 21.72
N LYS A 242 3.36 -1.72 22.22
CA LYS A 242 3.73 -2.94 21.49
C LYS A 242 5.18 -3.00 20.96
N LEU A 243 6.10 -2.22 21.55
CA LEU A 243 7.52 -2.19 21.15
C LEU A 243 7.73 -1.90 19.65
N VAL A 244 6.90 -1.01 19.09
CA VAL A 244 6.90 -0.67 17.66
C VAL A 244 8.25 -0.08 17.21
N VAL A 245 8.96 0.63 18.10
CA VAL A 245 10.27 1.20 17.77
C VAL A 245 11.31 0.09 17.67
N THR A 246 11.35 -0.85 18.61
CA THR A 246 12.24 -2.03 18.59
C THR A 246 11.99 -2.87 17.34
N VAL A 247 10.74 -3.16 16.99
CA VAL A 247 10.41 -3.89 15.76
C VAL A 247 10.96 -3.16 14.53
N SER A 248 10.87 -1.83 14.48
CA SER A 248 11.39 -1.02 13.37
C SER A 248 12.92 -1.03 13.34
N CYS A 249 13.57 -0.86 14.49
CA CYS A 249 15.03 -0.96 14.64
C CYS A 249 15.56 -2.33 14.18
N LEU A 250 14.92 -3.42 14.58
CA LEU A 250 15.28 -4.78 14.17
C LEU A 250 15.15 -4.98 12.65
N LYS A 251 14.12 -4.40 12.00
CA LYS A 251 14.00 -4.41 10.54
C LYS A 251 15.14 -3.66 9.85
N VAL A 252 15.56 -2.51 10.39
CA VAL A 252 16.70 -1.76 9.83
C VAL A 252 18.01 -2.55 9.98
N ILE A 253 18.25 -3.15 11.16
CA ILE A 253 19.43 -4.02 11.38
C ILE A 253 19.44 -5.18 10.38
N ARG A 254 18.30 -5.84 10.15
CA ARG A 254 18.21 -6.90 9.14
C ARG A 254 18.53 -6.40 7.73
N LYS A 255 18.01 -5.22 7.36
CA LYS A 255 18.30 -4.60 6.06
C LYS A 255 19.80 -4.34 5.90
N LEU A 256 20.46 -3.81 6.93
CA LEU A 256 21.91 -3.59 6.95
C LEU A 256 22.70 -4.91 6.83
N GLN A 257 22.28 -5.97 7.53
CA GLN A 257 22.88 -7.31 7.38
C GLN A 257 22.73 -7.87 5.96
N ARG A 258 21.55 -7.67 5.33
CA ARG A 258 21.29 -8.16 3.97
C ARG A 258 22.15 -7.45 2.91
N PHE A 259 22.48 -6.18 3.13
CA PHE A 259 23.36 -5.40 2.25
C PHE A 259 24.86 -5.51 2.62
N GLY A 260 25.22 -6.39 3.56
CA GLY A 260 26.62 -6.64 3.92
C GLY A 260 27.28 -5.58 4.81
N HIS A 261 26.52 -4.58 5.29
CA HIS A 261 27.04 -3.57 6.22
C HIS A 261 27.24 -4.11 7.64
N LEU A 262 26.58 -5.20 8.00
CA LEU A 262 26.69 -5.86 9.31
C LEU A 262 26.84 -7.36 9.16
N PRO A 263 27.53 -8.04 10.07
CA PRO A 263 27.61 -9.50 10.07
C PRO A 263 26.22 -10.10 10.27
N SER A 264 25.89 -11.13 9.48
CA SER A 264 24.60 -11.83 9.52
C SER A 264 24.49 -12.80 10.70
N THR A 265 24.65 -12.28 11.92
CA THR A 265 24.50 -13.06 13.15
C THR A 265 23.05 -13.05 13.63
N PRO A 266 22.45 -14.22 13.94
CA PRO A 266 21.06 -14.30 14.39
C PRO A 266 20.89 -14.05 15.90
N ASN A 267 21.99 -13.93 16.66
CA ASN A 267 21.97 -13.92 18.13
C ASN A 267 21.11 -12.79 18.71
N LEU A 268 21.16 -11.60 18.08
CA LEU A 268 20.32 -10.48 18.47
C LEU A 268 18.83 -10.81 18.27
N PHE A 269 18.44 -11.35 17.13
CA PHE A 269 17.04 -11.68 16.86
C PHE A 269 16.54 -12.83 17.75
N LYS A 270 17.41 -13.79 18.09
CA LYS A 270 17.09 -14.88 19.03
C LYS A 270 16.73 -14.35 20.41
N SER A 271 17.43 -13.34 20.93
CA SER A 271 17.13 -12.78 22.25
C SER A 271 15.79 -12.03 22.26
N TYR A 272 15.42 -11.34 21.18
CA TYR A 272 14.12 -10.67 21.04
C TYR A 272 12.96 -11.61 20.70
N ALA A 273 13.24 -12.83 20.23
CA ALA A 273 12.24 -13.87 19.97
C ALA A 273 12.00 -14.81 21.17
N ALA A 274 12.73 -14.62 22.27
CA ALA A 274 12.61 -15.44 23.48
C ALA A 274 11.23 -15.34 24.14
N TYR A 275 10.84 -16.39 24.86
CA TYR A 275 9.59 -16.42 25.61
C TYR A 275 9.53 -15.30 26.67
N GLY A 276 8.34 -14.71 26.86
CA GLY A 276 8.14 -13.56 27.76
C GLY A 276 8.30 -12.19 27.09
N GLN A 277 8.63 -12.16 25.80
CA GLN A 277 8.63 -10.95 24.97
C GLN A 277 7.27 -10.72 24.29
N PHE A 278 6.94 -9.46 23.95
CA PHE A 278 5.66 -9.10 23.34
C PHE A 278 5.36 -9.92 22.07
N TYR A 279 4.15 -10.48 21.95
CA TYR A 279 3.75 -11.43 20.89
C TYR A 279 3.99 -10.93 19.45
N GLY A 280 3.93 -9.62 19.21
CA GLY A 280 4.25 -9.02 17.92
C GLY A 280 5.72 -9.16 17.51
N MET A 281 6.65 -9.26 18.45
CA MET A 281 8.08 -9.38 18.16
C MET A 281 8.46 -10.77 17.64
N SER A 282 7.79 -11.83 18.10
CA SER A 282 8.04 -13.21 17.67
C SER A 282 7.35 -13.60 16.36
N THR A 283 6.33 -12.85 15.93
CA THR A 283 5.46 -13.21 14.79
C THR A 283 5.72 -12.42 13.51
N HIS A 284 6.57 -11.38 13.54
CA HIS A 284 6.94 -10.68 12.32
C HIS A 284 7.93 -11.53 11.51
N PRO A 285 7.55 -12.06 10.34
CA PRO A 285 8.50 -12.75 9.48
C PRO A 285 9.52 -11.71 9.00
N ILE A 286 10.76 -11.87 9.48
CA ILE A 286 11.93 -11.12 9.02
C ILE A 286 12.32 -11.69 7.64
N LYS A 287 11.47 -11.46 6.63
CA LYS A 287 11.75 -11.79 5.22
C LYS A 287 12.57 -10.68 4.56
#